data_AF-A0A1G0E1J7-F1
#
_entry.id   AF-A0A1G0E1J7-F1
#
_cell.length_a   1.000
_cell.length_b   1.000
_cell.length_c   1.000
_cell.angle_alpha   90.00
_cell.angle_beta   90.00
_cell.angle_gamma   90.00
#
_symmetry.space_group_name_H-M   'P 1'
#
loop_
_entity.id
_entity.type
_entity.pdbx_description
1 polymer ?
#
loop_
_entity_poly.entity_id
_entity_poly.type
_entity_poly.pdbx_seq_one_letter_code
_entity_poly.pdbx_strand_id
1 'polypeptide(L)'
;MNISLSPELEKFVQNKVSSGFYTSTSEVIRESLRLMHTHDNLQQQSIRRLDQAIEIGMKQLDSGHKISARESYNKLKAKIDNIAKTKT
;
A
#
# COMPACT_ATOMS: atom_id res chain seq x y z
N MET A 1 14.55 19.00 20.60
CA MET A 1 13.27 18.40 21.06
C MET A 1 13.63 17.19 21.91
N ASN A 2 13.08 17.08 23.12
CA ASN A 2 13.26 15.88 23.95
C ASN A 2 12.09 14.92 23.69
N ILE A 3 12.38 13.65 23.48
CA ILE A 3 11.39 12.62 23.16
C ILE A 3 11.57 11.49 24.17
N SER A 4 10.53 11.16 24.90
CA SER A 4 10.53 10.01 25.80
C SER A 4 10.15 8.76 25.03
N LEU A 5 10.98 7.72 25.14
CA LEU A 5 10.72 6.40 24.58
C LEU A 5 10.32 5.45 25.70
N SER A 6 9.56 4.39 25.36
CA SER A 6 9.40 3.28 26.29
C SER A 6 10.75 2.57 26.48
N PRO A 7 10.97 1.87 27.62
CA PRO A 7 12.22 1.14 27.85
C PRO A 7 12.54 0.13 26.74
N GLU A 8 11.53 -0.51 26.12
CA GLU A 8 11.77 -1.44 25.01
C GLU A 8 12.28 -0.73 23.76
N LEU A 9 11.71 0.43 23.43
CA LEU A 9 12.12 1.23 22.28
C LEU A 9 13.50 1.84 22.48
N GLU A 10 13.82 2.28 23.69
CA GLU A 10 15.15 2.75 24.02
C GLU A 10 16.20 1.65 23.83
N LYS A 11 15.96 0.45 24.38
CA LYS A 11 16.83 -0.72 24.19
C LYS A 11 16.98 -1.09 22.71
N PHE A 12 15.89 -1.03 21.95
CA PHE A 12 15.93 -1.29 20.51
C PHE A 12 16.83 -0.30 19.78
N VAL A 13 16.68 1.00 20.04
CA VAL A 13 17.51 2.03 19.40
C VAL A 13 18.97 1.91 19.81
N GLN A 14 19.24 1.67 21.10
CA GLN A 14 20.60 1.42 21.60
C GLN A 14 21.24 0.22 20.89
N ASN A 15 20.53 -0.90 20.73
CA ASN A 15 21.04 -2.06 19.99
C ASN A 15 21.37 -1.74 18.52
N LYS A 16 20.55 -0.89 17.87
CA LYS A 16 20.82 -0.45 16.49
C LYS A 16 22.09 0.39 16.39
N VAL A 17 22.33 1.29 17.35
CA VAL A 17 23.58 2.07 17.38
C VAL A 17 24.77 1.16 17.68
N SER A 18 24.67 0.29 18.70
CA SER A 18 25.75 -0.64 19.08
C SER A 18 26.13 -1.63 17.99
N SER A 19 25.25 -1.87 17.01
CA SER A 19 25.58 -2.71 15.84
C SER A 19 26.60 -2.08 14.88
N GLY A 20 26.88 -0.77 15.01
CA GLY A 20 27.78 -0.03 14.13
C GLY A 20 27.13 0.45 12.82
N PHE A 21 25.89 0.05 12.52
CA PHE A 21 25.16 0.53 11.33
C PHE A 21 24.68 1.98 11.45
N TYR A 22 24.62 2.53 12.67
CA TYR A 22 24.14 3.87 12.94
C TYR A 22 25.10 4.57 13.92
N THR A 23 25.34 5.85 13.70
CA THR A 23 26.27 6.66 14.50
C THR A 23 25.64 7.26 15.75
N SER A 24 24.30 7.37 15.79
CA SER A 24 23.59 7.99 16.91
C SER A 24 22.12 7.56 17.01
N THR A 25 21.56 7.68 18.21
CA THR A 25 20.11 7.53 18.46
C THR A 25 19.29 8.43 17.56
N SER A 26 19.70 9.69 17.37
CA SER A 26 18.98 10.63 16.52
C SER A 26 18.95 10.21 15.06
N GLU A 27 19.98 9.50 14.57
CA GLU A 27 20.00 8.95 13.22
C GLU A 27 18.97 7.83 13.05
N VAL A 28 18.93 6.88 13.99
CA VAL A 28 17.93 5.79 13.99
C VAL A 28 16.50 6.35 13.97
N ILE A 29 16.24 7.36 14.81
CA ILE A 29 14.92 7.98 14.89
C ILE A 29 14.56 8.71 13.59
N ARG A 30 15.47 9.50 13.02
CA ARG A 30 15.23 10.20 11.75
C ARG A 30 14.92 9.22 10.62
N GLU A 31 15.69 8.15 10.52
CA GLU A 31 15.46 7.13 9.50
C GLU A 31 14.12 6.40 9.69
N SER A 32 13.78 6.07 10.93
CA SER A 32 12.49 5.44 11.26
C SER A 32 11.30 6.34 10.89
N LEU A 33 11.40 7.64 11.18
CA LEU A 33 10.37 8.62 10.81
C LEU A 33 10.28 8.81 9.29
N ARG A 34 11.41 8.77 8.57
CA ARG A 34 11.45 8.84 7.10
C ARG A 34 10.73 7.65 6.48
N LEU A 35 10.97 6.44 7.01
CA LEU A 35 10.28 5.21 6.57
C LEU A 35 8.78 5.28 6.87
N MET A 36 8.41 5.72 8.08
CA MET A 36 7.01 5.92 8.48
C MET A 36 6.30 6.89 7.54
N HIS A 37 6.87 8.08 7.32
CA HIS A 37 6.30 9.07 6.40
C HIS A 37 6.14 8.53 4.96
N THR A 38 7.13 7.75 4.49
CA THR A 38 7.05 7.12 3.16
C THR A 38 5.92 6.11 3.10
N HIS A 39 5.77 5.28 4.14
CA HIS A 39 4.70 4.30 4.24
C HIS A 39 3.32 4.97 4.27
N ASP A 40 3.15 6.00 5.11
CA ASP A 40 1.89 6.74 5.23
C ASP A 40 1.50 7.37 3.89
N ASN A 41 2.46 7.97 3.18
CA ASN A 41 2.19 8.55 1.86
C ASN A 41 1.75 7.48 0.84
N LEU A 42 2.40 6.30 0.83
CA LEU A 42 1.99 5.19 -0.05
C LEU A 42 0.59 4.68 0.29
N GLN A 43 0.25 4.54 1.58
CA GLN A 43 -1.08 4.17 2.01
C GLN A 43 -2.13 5.20 1.56
N GLN A 44 -1.86 6.49 1.79
CA GLN A 44 -2.75 7.55 1.35
C GLN A 44 -2.94 7.59 -0.18
N GLN A 45 -1.89 7.33 -0.95
CA GLN A 45 -1.99 7.22 -2.41
C GLN A 45 -2.85 6.02 -2.83
N SER A 46 -2.71 4.88 -2.15
CA SER A 46 -3.54 3.70 -2.41
C SER A 46 -5.02 3.98 -2.15
N ILE A 47 -5.34 4.61 -1.02
CA ILE A 47 -6.71 5.01 -0.66
C ILE A 47 -7.27 5.96 -1.72
N ARG A 48 -6.54 7.03 -2.07
CA ARG A 48 -6.98 7.97 -3.12
C ARG A 48 -7.27 7.30 -4.46
N ARG A 49 -6.44 6.32 -4.86
CA ARG A 49 -6.68 5.56 -6.10
C ARG A 49 -7.94 4.71 -6.00
N LEU A 50 -8.16 4.07 -4.85
CA LEU A 50 -9.37 3.28 -4.62
C LEU A 50 -10.62 4.17 -4.64
N ASP A 51 -10.59 5.31 -3.97
CA ASP A 51 -11.69 6.28 -3.94
C ASP A 51 -12.03 6.76 -5.36
N GLN A 52 -11.03 7.08 -6.17
CA GLN A 52 -11.21 7.45 -7.57
C GLN A 52 -11.83 6.31 -8.40
N ALA A 53 -11.37 5.08 -8.21
CA ALA A 53 -11.92 3.91 -8.91
C ALA A 53 -13.38 3.66 -8.52
N ILE A 54 -13.72 3.82 -7.24
CA ILE A 54 -15.10 3.73 -6.74
C ILE A 54 -15.95 4.84 -7.37
N GLU A 55 -15.49 6.09 -7.38
CA GLU A 55 -16.23 7.21 -7.97
C GLU A 55 -16.53 6.97 -9.46
N ILE A 56 -15.55 6.49 -10.22
CA ILE A 56 -15.73 6.11 -11.63
C ILE A 56 -16.78 5.00 -11.74
N GLY A 57 -16.68 3.95 -10.92
CA GLY A 57 -17.63 2.84 -10.90
C GLY A 57 -19.06 3.30 -10.58
N MET A 58 -19.23 4.20 -9.60
CA MET A 58 -20.52 4.78 -9.25
C MET A 58 -21.13 5.56 -10.41
N LYS A 59 -20.35 6.42 -11.10
CA LYS A 59 -20.81 7.13 -12.30
C LYS A 59 -21.22 6.19 -13.44
N GLN A 60 -20.51 5.07 -13.60
CA GLN A 60 -20.89 4.04 -14.57
C GLN A 60 -22.21 3.36 -14.20
N LEU A 61 -22.42 3.05 -12.92
CA LEU A 61 -23.68 2.48 -12.42
C LEU A 61 -24.86 3.45 -12.62
N ASP A 62 -24.68 4.72 -12.28
CA ASP A 62 -25.71 5.76 -12.41
C ASP A 62 -26.12 5.98 -13.87
N SER A 63 -25.16 5.89 -14.80
CA SER A 63 -25.41 5.97 -16.25
C SER A 63 -25.89 4.65 -16.86
N GLY A 64 -26.15 3.61 -16.05
CA GLY A 64 -26.68 2.32 -16.51
C GLY A 64 -25.65 1.39 -17.14
N HIS A 65 -24.35 1.75 -17.15
CA HIS A 65 -23.25 0.93 -17.65
C HIS A 65 -22.90 -0.18 -16.65
N LYS A 66 -23.83 -1.12 -16.46
CA LYS A 66 -23.70 -2.30 -15.60
C LYS A 66 -24.01 -3.56 -16.38
N ILE A 67 -23.37 -4.66 -15.99
CA ILE A 67 -23.62 -5.99 -16.54
C ILE A 67 -24.03 -6.94 -15.44
N SER A 68 -24.73 -8.01 -15.81
CA SER A 68 -25.08 -9.06 -14.85
C SER A 68 -23.84 -9.84 -14.42
N ALA A 69 -23.89 -10.45 -13.22
CA ALA A 69 -22.80 -11.30 -12.73
C ALA A 69 -22.48 -12.45 -13.70
N ARG A 70 -23.51 -13.05 -14.32
CA ARG A 70 -23.35 -14.12 -15.31
C ARG A 70 -22.61 -13.63 -16.55
N GLU A 71 -22.95 -12.45 -17.05
CA GLU A 71 -22.25 -11.85 -18.20
C GLU A 71 -20.79 -11.53 -17.87
N SER A 72 -20.53 -10.98 -16.68
CA SER A 72 -19.16 -10.72 -16.19
C SER A 72 -18.31 -12.01 -16.14
N TYR A 73 -18.87 -13.09 -15.57
CA TYR A 73 -18.21 -14.39 -15.53
C TYR A 73 -17.87 -14.91 -16.92
N ASN A 74 -18.83 -14.86 -17.86
CA ASN A 74 -18.62 -15.32 -19.22
C ASN A 74 -17.51 -14.54 -19.94
N LYS A 75 -17.48 -13.20 -19.77
CA LYS A 75 -16.41 -12.35 -20.31
C LYS A 75 -15.04 -12.71 -19.73
N LEU A 76 -14.96 -12.93 -18.41
CA LEU A 76 -13.73 -13.32 -17.75
C LEU A 76 -13.24 -14.69 -18.24
N LYS A 77 -14.14 -15.68 -18.31
CA LYS A 77 -13.85 -17.04 -18.80
C LYS A 77 -13.30 -16.99 -20.23
N ALA A 78 -13.98 -16.28 -21.13
CA ALA A 78 -13.55 -16.12 -22.52
C ALA A 78 -12.16 -15.45 -22.62
N LYS A 79 -11.87 -14.46 -21.78
CA LYS A 79 -10.55 -13.82 -21.73
C LYS A 79 -9.46 -14.79 -21.29
N ILE A 80 -9.71 -15.60 -20.26
CA ILE A 80 -8.77 -16.63 -19.79
C ILE A 80 -8.51 -17.66 -20.89
N ASP A 81 -9.56 -18.16 -21.54
CA ASP A 81 -9.44 -19.18 -22.59
C ASP A 81 -8.66 -18.64 -23.80
N ASN A 82 -8.85 -17.36 -24.16
CA ASN A 82 -8.08 -16.72 -25.22
C ASN A 82 -6.60 -16.58 -24.86
N ILE A 83 -6.27 -16.17 -23.63
CA ILE A 83 -4.86 -16.08 -23.17
C ILE A 83 -4.20 -17.46 -23.23
N ALA A 84 -4.91 -18.52 -22.83
CA ALA A 84 -4.40 -19.89 -22.90
C ALA A 84 -4.13 -20.34 -24.35
N LYS A 85 -5.03 -20.01 -25.29
CA LYS A 85 -4.87 -20.33 -26.72
C LYS A 85 -3.74 -19.56 -27.39
N THR A 86 -3.50 -18.31 -26.99
CA THR A 86 -2.44 -17.45 -27.60
C THR A 86 -1.03 -17.87 -27.16
N LYS A 87 -0.92 -18.73 -26.13
CA LYS A 87 0.35 -19.22 -25.59
C LYS A 87 0.77 -20.58 -26.16
N THR A 88 -0.03 -21.14 -27.09
CA THR A 88 0.25 -22.36 -27.86
C THR A 88 0.59 -21.97 -29.29
#